data_AF-A4AHE2-F1
#
_entry.id   AF-A4AHE2-F1
#
_cell.length_a   1.000
_cell.length_b   1.000
_cell.length_c   1.000
_cell.angle_alpha   90.00
_cell.angle_beta   90.00
_cell.angle_gamma   90.00
#
_symmetry.space_group_name_H-M   'P 1'
#
loop_
_entity.id
_entity.type
_entity.pdbx_description
1 polymer ?
#
loop_
_entity_poly.entity_id
_entity_poly.type
_entity_poly.pdbx_seq_one_letter_code
_entity_poly.pdbx_strand_id
1 'polypeptide(L)'
;MFFSRHTLSRTASGLFALLIAVILLPFAFATPASATPADSIHSLVNQARWDSGQRGLIRNSAMDKVALDWAKQMAANNSMSHNPNYSSQIPTGWNSAGENVAHGYRTAQAMHDGWMSSPGHKANILGAFTDIGIAFYESGGTTWGVQVFAAYSGHSGPAAPVAAAPAPEPETEPSQASSPSASAQPTPAASSSASDDASSTPSASPGGAGGKHSESQQAPTQAELQASVYGDQPDLTWIAWVVFFGIALVGAAGWFVFIRRTR
;
A
#
# COMPACT_ATOMS: atom_id res chain seq x y z
N MET A 1 -13.45 -3.36 99.01
CA MET A 1 -14.72 -2.62 98.87
C MET A 1 -14.65 -1.78 97.61
N PHE A 2 -15.73 -1.84 96.81
CA PHE A 2 -16.12 -0.97 95.69
C PHE A 2 -15.37 -1.03 94.35
N PHE A 3 -16.16 -1.45 93.35
CA PHE A 3 -15.99 -1.29 91.91
C PHE A 3 -15.74 0.17 91.52
N SER A 4 -14.94 0.39 90.48
CA SER A 4 -15.30 1.39 89.47
C SER A 4 -14.90 0.92 88.08
N ARG A 5 -15.91 0.77 87.23
CA ARG A 5 -15.77 0.61 85.79
C ARG A 5 -15.54 1.99 85.19
N HIS A 6 -14.49 2.14 84.38
CA HIS A 6 -14.46 3.21 83.38
C HIS A 6 -14.46 2.58 81.99
N THR A 7 -15.64 2.67 81.38
CA THR A 7 -15.90 2.52 79.96
C THR A 7 -15.32 3.69 79.16
N LEU A 8 -15.02 3.39 77.89
CA LEU A 8 -14.87 4.28 76.73
C LEU A 8 -13.53 5.02 76.57
N SER A 9 -12.77 4.62 75.55
CA SER A 9 -12.87 5.30 74.25
C SER A 9 -12.37 4.41 73.11
N ARG A 10 -13.32 4.03 72.24
CA ARG A 10 -13.05 3.73 70.84
C ARG A 10 -12.67 5.07 70.20
N THR A 11 -11.51 5.17 69.57
CA THR A 11 -11.23 5.92 68.32
C THR A 11 -9.73 6.13 68.17
N ALA A 12 -9.08 5.26 67.42
CA ALA A 12 -7.81 5.57 66.75
C ALA A 12 -7.62 4.58 65.60
N SER A 13 -8.54 4.61 64.64
CA SER A 13 -8.35 3.98 63.34
C SER A 13 -8.87 4.98 62.32
N GLY A 14 -7.94 5.67 61.69
CA GLY A 14 -8.27 6.69 60.69
C GLY A 14 -7.21 7.76 60.70
N LEU A 15 -6.11 7.51 59.97
CA LEU A 15 -5.25 8.46 59.24
C LEU A 15 -3.91 7.77 58.92
N PHE A 16 -3.95 6.70 58.14
CA PHE A 16 -2.82 6.31 57.29
C PHE A 16 -3.37 5.78 55.96
N ALA A 17 -4.33 6.51 55.41
CA ALA A 17 -4.68 6.39 54.02
C ALA A 17 -3.91 7.46 53.25
N LEU A 18 -3.45 7.07 52.06
CA LEU A 18 -3.13 7.93 50.92
C LEU A 18 -1.65 8.33 50.72
N LEU A 19 -0.79 7.37 50.34
CA LEU A 19 0.31 7.67 49.39
C LEU A 19 1.03 6.49 48.70
N ILE A 20 0.55 5.24 48.79
CA ILE A 20 1.14 4.12 48.02
C ILE A 20 0.05 3.22 47.43
N ALA A 21 -0.84 3.79 46.61
CA ALA A 21 -1.83 2.99 45.87
C ALA A 21 -2.22 3.59 44.51
N VAL A 22 -1.30 4.30 43.83
CA VAL A 22 -1.61 4.93 42.52
C VAL A 22 -0.67 4.51 41.37
N ILE A 23 0.34 3.65 41.59
CA ILE A 23 1.29 3.31 40.51
C ILE A 23 1.28 1.80 40.21
N LEU A 24 0.12 1.27 39.82
CA LEU A 24 0.00 -0.01 39.10
C LEU A 24 -1.16 0.06 38.10
N LEU A 25 -1.27 1.15 37.34
CA LEU A 25 -2.05 1.09 36.10
C LEU A 25 -1.22 0.29 35.09
N PRO A 26 -1.66 -0.89 34.63
CA PRO A 26 -1.02 -1.51 33.48
C PRO A 26 -1.24 -0.55 32.31
N PHE A 27 -0.16 0.10 31.88
CA PHE A 27 -0.16 0.76 30.58
C PHE A 27 -0.31 -0.38 29.56
N ALA A 28 -1.54 -0.60 29.11
CA ALA A 28 -1.81 -1.52 28.02
C ALA A 28 -1.12 -0.94 26.78
N PHE A 29 0.08 -1.44 26.48
CA PHE A 29 0.72 -1.17 25.21
C PHE A 29 -0.15 -1.83 24.13
N ALA A 30 -0.96 -1.04 23.44
CA ALA A 30 -1.68 -1.50 22.27
C ALA A 30 -0.65 -1.91 21.22
N THR A 31 -0.61 -3.19 20.86
CA THR A 31 0.22 -3.65 19.75
C THR A 31 -0.29 -3.00 18.47
N PRO A 32 0.57 -2.38 17.63
CA PRO A 32 0.12 -1.81 16.37
C PRO A 32 -0.50 -2.90 15.51
N ALA A 33 -1.71 -2.66 15.02
CA ALA A 33 -2.36 -3.56 14.08
C ALA A 33 -1.53 -3.58 12.78
N SER A 34 -1.15 -4.77 12.31
CA SER A 34 -0.51 -4.92 11.00
C SER A 34 -1.56 -4.71 9.90
N ALA A 35 -1.16 -4.05 8.81
CA ALA A 35 -2.05 -3.82 7.67
C ALA A 35 -2.47 -5.16 7.04
N THR A 36 -3.75 -5.27 6.70
CA THR A 36 -4.25 -6.44 5.97
C THR A 36 -3.84 -6.36 4.49
N PRO A 37 -3.89 -7.48 3.74
CA PRO A 37 -3.73 -7.44 2.29
C PRO A 37 -4.72 -6.50 1.59
N ALA A 38 -5.96 -6.40 2.11
CA ALA A 38 -6.96 -5.47 1.59
C ALA A 38 -6.57 -3.99 1.83
N ASP A 39 -6.02 -3.66 3.01
CA ASP A 39 -5.50 -2.30 3.29
C ASP A 39 -4.32 -1.95 2.40
N SER A 40 -3.46 -2.94 2.13
CA SER A 40 -2.33 -2.79 1.21
C SER A 40 -2.81 -2.50 -0.22
N ILE A 41 -3.80 -3.25 -0.72
CA ILE A 41 -4.42 -2.99 -2.03
C ILE A 41 -5.08 -1.61 -2.07
N HIS A 42 -5.77 -1.20 -1.00
CA HIS A 42 -6.41 0.12 -0.95
C HIS A 42 -5.39 1.24 -1.06
N SER A 43 -4.26 1.11 -0.36
CA SER A 43 -3.14 2.05 -0.42
C SER A 43 -2.57 2.15 -1.83
N LEU A 44 -2.35 1.01 -2.49
CA LEU A 44 -1.85 0.94 -3.88
C LEU A 44 -2.83 1.54 -4.89
N VAL A 45 -4.12 1.26 -4.75
CA VAL A 45 -5.18 1.87 -5.57
C VAL A 45 -5.16 3.39 -5.42
N ASN A 46 -5.09 3.91 -4.20
CA ASN A 46 -5.07 5.34 -3.97
C ASN A 46 -3.79 5.98 -4.51
N GLN A 47 -2.64 5.32 -4.36
CA GLN A 47 -1.38 5.77 -4.96
C GLN A 47 -1.52 5.90 -6.48
N ALA A 48 -1.95 4.84 -7.17
CA ALA A 48 -2.14 4.85 -8.62
C ALA A 48 -3.13 5.93 -9.10
N ARG A 49 -4.17 6.19 -8.30
CA ARG A 49 -5.14 7.26 -8.57
C ARG A 49 -4.52 8.65 -8.41
N TRP A 50 -3.76 8.89 -7.34
CA TRP A 50 -3.06 10.15 -7.15
C TRP A 50 -2.03 10.43 -8.25
N ASP A 51 -1.28 9.40 -8.66
CA ASP A 51 -0.33 9.49 -9.78
C ASP A 51 -1.03 9.81 -11.11
N SER A 52 -2.31 9.45 -11.23
CA SER A 52 -3.16 9.78 -12.38
C SER A 52 -3.94 11.08 -12.21
N GLY A 53 -3.64 11.89 -11.19
CA GLY A 53 -4.31 13.17 -10.90
C GLY A 53 -5.73 13.03 -10.34
N GLN A 54 -6.11 11.84 -9.91
CA GLN A 54 -7.42 11.55 -9.33
C GLN A 54 -7.39 11.61 -7.81
N ARG A 55 -8.55 11.81 -7.20
CA ARG A 55 -8.71 11.64 -5.75
C ARG A 55 -8.70 10.16 -5.39
N GLY A 56 -8.23 9.83 -4.20
CA GLY A 56 -8.31 8.48 -3.66
C GLY A 56 -9.76 8.04 -3.48
N LEU A 57 -9.97 6.75 -3.25
CA LEU A 57 -11.25 6.14 -2.94
C LEU A 57 -11.41 5.97 -1.43
N ILE A 58 -12.64 6.11 -0.95
CA ILE A 58 -13.02 5.86 0.44
C ILE A 58 -13.20 4.35 0.62
N ARG A 59 -12.56 3.81 1.66
CA ARG A 59 -12.73 2.43 2.09
C ARG A 59 -14.13 2.24 2.69
N ASN A 60 -14.96 1.39 2.10
CA ASN A 60 -16.33 1.16 2.55
C ASN A 60 -16.52 -0.28 3.06
N SER A 61 -16.71 -0.44 4.37
CA SER A 61 -16.79 -1.76 5.02
C SER A 61 -18.02 -2.58 4.64
N ALA A 62 -19.14 -1.93 4.26
CA ALA A 62 -20.30 -2.66 3.74
C ALA A 62 -19.98 -3.28 2.37
N MET A 63 -19.24 -2.55 1.53
CA MET A 63 -18.75 -3.07 0.25
C MET A 63 -17.66 -4.13 0.43
N ASP A 64 -16.87 -4.08 1.51
CA ASP A 64 -15.91 -5.15 1.86
C ASP A 64 -16.59 -6.47 2.14
N LYS A 65 -17.72 -6.41 2.83
CA LYS A 65 -18.52 -7.61 3.06
C LYS A 65 -18.98 -8.22 1.73
N VAL A 66 -19.47 -7.40 0.80
CA VAL A 66 -19.88 -7.86 -0.54
C VAL A 66 -18.71 -8.49 -1.29
N ALA A 67 -17.55 -7.82 -1.31
CA ALA A 67 -16.34 -8.32 -1.95
C ALA A 67 -15.87 -9.66 -1.34
N LEU A 68 -15.90 -9.77 -0.01
CA LEU A 68 -15.46 -10.97 0.71
C LEU A 68 -16.41 -12.14 0.50
N ASP A 69 -17.72 -11.89 0.55
CA ASP A 69 -18.73 -12.93 0.31
C ASP A 69 -18.59 -13.49 -1.12
N TRP A 70 -18.34 -12.62 -2.10
CA TRP A 70 -18.10 -13.05 -3.47
C TRP A 70 -16.76 -13.79 -3.65
N ALA A 71 -15.68 -13.31 -3.03
CA ALA A 71 -14.39 -14.01 -3.04
C ALA A 71 -14.50 -15.44 -2.48
N LYS A 72 -15.26 -15.62 -1.40
CA LYS A 72 -15.58 -16.93 -0.83
C LYS A 72 -16.42 -17.79 -1.77
N GLN A 73 -17.37 -17.20 -2.48
CA GLN A 73 -18.19 -17.92 -3.46
C GLN A 73 -17.35 -18.42 -4.64
N MET A 74 -16.46 -17.59 -5.19
CA MET A 74 -15.52 -18.01 -6.24
C MET A 74 -14.60 -19.13 -5.74
N ALA A 75 -14.08 -18.99 -4.52
CA ALA A 75 -13.23 -20.02 -3.89
C ALA A 75 -13.96 -21.36 -3.69
N ALA A 76 -15.20 -21.32 -3.18
CA ALA A 76 -16.01 -22.51 -2.96
C ALA A 76 -16.36 -23.24 -4.28
N ASN A 77 -16.57 -22.47 -5.35
CA ASN A 77 -16.87 -23.01 -6.68
C ASN A 77 -15.63 -23.33 -7.51
N ASN A 78 -14.43 -22.96 -7.02
CA ASN A 78 -13.17 -23.01 -7.75
C ASN A 78 -13.28 -22.40 -9.17
N SER A 79 -13.96 -21.26 -9.28
CA SER A 79 -14.24 -20.61 -10.56
C SER A 79 -14.26 -19.10 -10.41
N MET A 80 -13.50 -18.39 -11.27
CA MET A 80 -13.49 -16.93 -11.31
C MET A 80 -14.64 -16.41 -12.17
N SER A 81 -15.48 -15.57 -11.60
CA SER A 81 -16.57 -14.91 -12.30
C SER A 81 -16.93 -13.59 -11.63
N HIS A 82 -17.56 -12.69 -12.40
CA HIS A 82 -18.15 -11.48 -11.84
C HIS A 82 -19.39 -11.79 -11.02
N ASN A 83 -19.62 -11.00 -9.96
CA ASN A 83 -20.83 -11.08 -9.17
C ASN A 83 -22.01 -10.49 -9.96
N PRO A 84 -23.02 -11.27 -10.35
CA PRO A 84 -24.14 -10.73 -11.12
C PRO A 84 -24.98 -9.72 -10.32
N ASN A 85 -24.84 -9.69 -8.99
CA ASN A 85 -25.71 -8.94 -8.09
C ASN A 85 -24.96 -7.89 -7.23
N TYR A 86 -23.65 -7.66 -7.42
CA TYR A 86 -22.87 -6.77 -6.51
C TYR A 86 -23.53 -5.40 -6.35
N SER A 87 -24.04 -4.83 -7.45
CA SER A 87 -24.62 -3.49 -7.50
C SER A 87 -25.88 -3.34 -6.65
N SER A 88 -26.63 -4.44 -6.46
CA SER A 88 -27.79 -4.51 -5.57
C SER A 88 -27.44 -4.82 -4.10
N GLN A 89 -26.21 -5.29 -3.85
CA GLN A 89 -25.73 -5.72 -2.53
C GLN A 89 -24.93 -4.62 -1.81
N ILE A 90 -24.37 -3.65 -2.55
CA ILE A 90 -23.71 -2.48 -1.98
C ILE A 90 -24.73 -1.45 -1.44
N PRO A 91 -24.33 -0.52 -0.56
CA PRO A 91 -25.21 0.55 -0.09
C PRO A 91 -25.89 1.30 -1.25
N THR A 92 -27.18 1.60 -1.13
CA THR A 92 -27.96 2.26 -2.20
C THR A 92 -27.58 3.73 -2.40
N GLY A 93 -28.00 4.33 -3.52
CA GLY A 93 -27.77 5.76 -3.81
C GLY A 93 -26.50 6.07 -4.61
N TRP A 94 -25.91 5.05 -5.25
CA TRP A 94 -24.80 5.22 -6.19
C TRP A 94 -25.29 5.62 -7.59
N ASN A 95 -24.47 6.35 -8.35
CA ASN A 95 -24.73 6.75 -9.73
C ASN A 95 -24.11 5.77 -10.75
N SER A 96 -22.96 5.20 -10.41
CA SER A 96 -22.30 4.12 -11.15
C SER A 96 -21.66 3.15 -10.17
N ALA A 97 -21.45 1.90 -10.60
CA ALA A 97 -20.75 0.88 -9.83
C ALA A 97 -19.98 -0.06 -10.77
N GLY A 98 -18.87 -0.64 -10.29
CA GLY A 98 -17.99 -1.53 -11.07
C GLY A 98 -17.39 -2.64 -10.22
N GLU A 99 -16.81 -3.64 -10.86
CA GLU A 99 -16.14 -4.75 -10.18
C GLU A 99 -14.86 -5.18 -10.92
N ASN A 100 -13.81 -5.47 -10.14
CA ASN A 100 -12.65 -6.23 -10.61
C ASN A 100 -12.56 -7.54 -9.82
N VAL A 101 -12.19 -8.64 -10.49
CA VAL A 101 -11.91 -9.93 -9.85
C VAL A 101 -10.55 -10.45 -10.29
N ALA A 102 -9.89 -11.25 -9.45
CA ALA A 102 -8.62 -11.92 -9.75
C ALA A 102 -8.44 -13.16 -8.87
N HIS A 103 -7.58 -14.10 -9.26
CA HIS A 103 -7.16 -15.18 -8.38
C HIS A 103 -5.72 -15.64 -8.66
N GLY A 104 -5.10 -16.35 -7.72
CA GLY A 104 -3.80 -17.02 -7.90
C GLY A 104 -2.56 -16.14 -7.68
N TYR A 105 -2.73 -14.87 -7.29
CA TYR A 105 -1.63 -13.97 -6.98
C TYR A 105 -1.15 -14.15 -5.53
N ARG A 106 0.13 -14.41 -5.33
CA ARG A 106 0.69 -14.71 -3.99
C ARG A 106 0.63 -13.54 -3.02
N THR A 107 0.57 -12.31 -3.52
CA THR A 107 0.61 -11.09 -2.69
C THR A 107 -0.41 -10.07 -3.16
N ALA A 108 -0.78 -9.18 -2.24
CA ALA A 108 -1.60 -7.99 -2.51
C ALA A 108 -1.00 -7.13 -3.64
N GLN A 109 0.31 -6.89 -3.59
CA GLN A 109 1.04 -6.14 -4.63
C GLN A 109 0.89 -6.79 -6.00
N ALA A 110 1.22 -8.08 -6.11
CA ALA A 110 1.17 -8.78 -7.39
C ALA A 110 -0.25 -8.80 -7.98
N MET A 111 -1.28 -8.94 -7.12
CA MET A 111 -2.68 -8.87 -7.55
C MET A 111 -3.06 -7.47 -8.05
N HIS A 112 -2.62 -6.41 -7.35
CA HIS A 112 -2.81 -5.04 -7.77
C HIS A 112 -2.14 -4.76 -9.13
N ASP A 113 -0.89 -5.19 -9.30
CA ASP A 113 -0.15 -5.06 -10.55
C ASP A 113 -0.86 -5.83 -11.69
N GLY A 114 -1.41 -7.01 -11.38
CA GLY A 114 -2.27 -7.77 -12.28
C GLY A 114 -3.51 -7.00 -12.75
N TRP A 115 -4.20 -6.29 -11.85
CA TRP A 115 -5.29 -5.40 -12.26
C TRP A 115 -4.80 -4.20 -13.07
N MET A 116 -3.67 -3.58 -12.69
CA MET A 116 -3.16 -2.39 -13.39
C MET A 116 -2.60 -2.68 -14.79
N SER A 117 -2.18 -3.93 -15.06
CA SER A 117 -1.74 -4.37 -16.39
C SER A 117 -2.90 -4.70 -17.34
N SER A 118 -4.12 -4.89 -16.83
CA SER A 118 -5.32 -5.13 -17.64
C SER A 118 -6.07 -3.82 -17.94
N PRO A 119 -6.30 -3.45 -19.21
CA PRO A 119 -6.98 -2.20 -19.55
C PRO A 119 -8.37 -2.04 -18.91
N GLY A 120 -9.16 -3.12 -18.87
CA GLY A 120 -10.51 -3.09 -18.27
C GLY A 120 -10.48 -2.88 -16.75
N HIS A 121 -9.62 -3.61 -16.04
CA HIS A 121 -9.49 -3.48 -14.60
C HIS A 121 -8.89 -2.12 -14.19
N LYS A 122 -7.88 -1.66 -14.93
CA LYS A 122 -7.29 -0.32 -14.76
C LYS A 122 -8.33 0.79 -14.97
N ALA A 123 -9.22 0.65 -15.96
CA ALA A 123 -10.29 1.62 -16.19
C ALA A 123 -11.24 1.75 -14.99
N ASN A 124 -11.49 0.65 -14.25
CA ASN A 124 -12.24 0.72 -13.00
C ASN A 124 -11.43 1.39 -11.88
N ILE A 125 -10.16 1.00 -11.68
CA ILE A 125 -9.29 1.57 -10.64
C ILE A 125 -9.10 3.08 -10.83
N LEU A 126 -8.97 3.53 -12.07
CA LEU A 126 -8.86 4.95 -12.45
C LEU A 126 -10.22 5.54 -12.87
N GLY A 127 -11.32 4.90 -12.51
CA GLY A 127 -12.66 5.35 -12.87
C GLY A 127 -13.15 6.51 -12.01
N ALA A 128 -14.25 7.12 -12.42
CA ALA A 128 -14.95 8.16 -11.66
C ALA A 128 -15.79 7.57 -10.52
N PHE A 129 -15.12 6.88 -9.59
CA PHE A 129 -15.71 6.32 -8.37
C PHE A 129 -15.26 7.11 -7.13
N THR A 130 -16.00 6.96 -6.04
CA THR A 130 -15.73 7.63 -4.75
C THR A 130 -15.39 6.64 -3.65
N ASP A 131 -15.91 5.42 -3.74
CA ASP A 131 -15.84 4.40 -2.71
C ASP A 131 -15.40 3.06 -3.29
N ILE A 132 -14.76 2.26 -2.44
CA ILE A 132 -14.26 0.93 -2.80
C ILE A 132 -14.47 -0.09 -1.66
N GLY A 133 -14.93 -1.28 -2.03
CA GLY A 133 -14.88 -2.53 -1.26
C GLY A 133 -13.77 -3.44 -1.81
N ILE A 134 -13.02 -4.15 -0.98
CA ILE A 134 -11.87 -5.00 -1.39
C ILE A 134 -11.85 -6.22 -0.50
N ALA A 135 -11.71 -7.38 -1.12
CA ALA A 135 -11.35 -8.62 -0.46
C ALA A 135 -10.10 -9.21 -1.09
N PHE A 136 -9.27 -9.82 -0.24
CA PHE A 136 -8.19 -10.72 -0.61
C PHE A 136 -8.33 -11.94 0.29
N TYR A 137 -8.82 -13.04 -0.27
CA TYR A 137 -9.21 -14.23 0.48
C TYR A 137 -8.41 -15.44 0.02
N GLU A 138 -7.74 -16.13 0.95
CA GLU A 138 -7.00 -17.35 0.63
C GLU A 138 -7.82 -18.59 1.01
N SER A 139 -7.89 -19.55 0.10
CA SER A 139 -8.48 -20.87 0.32
C SER A 139 -7.75 -21.92 -0.51
N GLY A 140 -7.35 -23.03 0.13
CA GLY A 140 -6.67 -24.14 -0.55
C GLY A 140 -5.38 -23.74 -1.28
N GLY A 141 -4.64 -22.75 -0.77
CA GLY A 141 -3.42 -22.24 -1.39
C GLY A 141 -3.66 -21.34 -2.62
N THR A 142 -4.91 -21.03 -2.94
CA THR A 142 -5.29 -20.06 -3.99
C THR A 142 -5.87 -18.82 -3.35
N THR A 143 -5.38 -17.65 -3.76
CA THR A 143 -5.93 -16.35 -3.36
C THR A 143 -7.03 -15.91 -4.32
N TRP A 144 -8.04 -15.23 -3.81
CA TRP A 144 -9.20 -14.73 -4.54
C TRP A 144 -9.40 -13.26 -4.18
N GLY A 145 -9.30 -12.40 -5.18
CA GLY A 145 -9.40 -10.96 -5.06
C GLY A 145 -10.69 -10.42 -5.66
N VAL A 146 -11.32 -9.49 -4.97
CA VAL A 146 -12.47 -8.73 -5.48
C VAL A 146 -12.29 -7.27 -5.11
N GLN A 147 -12.52 -6.37 -6.05
CA GLN A 147 -12.72 -4.94 -5.80
C GLN A 147 -14.13 -4.57 -6.27
N VAL A 148 -14.92 -3.92 -5.42
CA VAL A 148 -16.23 -3.37 -5.78
C VAL A 148 -16.12 -1.85 -5.70
N PHE A 149 -16.56 -1.15 -6.73
CA PHE A 149 -16.47 0.30 -6.83
C PHE A 149 -17.86 0.92 -6.88
N ALA A 150 -18.00 2.12 -6.32
CA ALA A 150 -19.24 2.88 -6.41
C ALA A 150 -18.98 4.39 -6.41
N ALA A 151 -19.81 5.14 -7.12
CA ALA A 151 -19.81 6.60 -7.13
C ALA A 151 -21.04 7.11 -6.37
N TYR A 152 -20.84 7.60 -5.15
CA TYR A 152 -21.89 8.18 -4.32
C TYR A 152 -21.90 9.70 -4.42
N SER A 153 -23.10 10.27 -4.58
CA SER A 153 -23.27 11.72 -4.59
C SER A 153 -22.84 12.33 -3.25
N GLY A 154 -21.99 13.36 -3.31
CA GLY A 154 -21.48 14.05 -2.12
C GLY A 154 -20.29 13.37 -1.44
N HIS A 155 -19.89 12.17 -1.88
CA HIS A 155 -18.65 11.55 -1.43
C HIS A 155 -17.47 12.08 -2.23
N SER A 156 -16.34 12.25 -1.55
CA SER A 156 -15.09 12.66 -2.17
C SER A 156 -13.96 12.06 -1.35
N GLY A 157 -13.24 11.11 -1.92
CA GLY A 157 -12.15 10.46 -1.21
C GLY A 157 -10.94 11.37 -1.02
N PRO A 158 -9.89 10.91 -0.34
CA PRO A 158 -8.79 11.75 0.10
C PRO A 158 -8.02 12.38 -1.07
N ALA A 159 -7.60 13.63 -0.89
CA ALA A 159 -6.58 14.22 -1.75
C ALA A 159 -5.26 13.45 -1.60
N ALA A 160 -4.37 13.57 -2.59
CA ALA A 160 -3.02 13.04 -2.45
C ALA A 160 -2.39 13.59 -1.17
N PRO A 161 -1.70 12.78 -0.36
CA PRO A 161 -0.92 13.30 0.74
C PRO A 161 0.06 14.30 0.14
N VAL A 162 -0.06 15.56 0.53
CA VAL A 162 0.93 16.57 0.17
C VAL A 162 2.23 16.04 0.75
N ALA A 163 3.21 15.71 -0.10
CA ALA A 163 4.54 15.33 0.36
C ALA A 163 4.91 16.35 1.43
N ALA A 164 5.23 15.88 2.64
CA ALA A 164 5.61 16.76 3.74
C ALA A 164 6.62 17.74 3.16
N ALA A 165 6.28 19.04 3.18
CA ALA A 165 7.17 20.07 2.69
C ALA A 165 8.57 19.76 3.24
N PRO A 166 9.64 19.79 2.42
CA PRO A 166 10.98 19.51 2.92
C PRO A 166 11.15 20.39 4.17
N ALA A 167 11.46 19.75 5.31
CA ALA A 167 11.88 20.49 6.49
C ALA A 167 12.90 21.53 6.02
N PRO A 168 12.84 22.79 6.50
CA PRO A 168 13.71 23.84 5.99
C PRO A 168 15.13 23.31 5.96
N GLU A 169 15.70 23.20 4.75
CA GLU A 169 17.09 22.82 4.58
C GLU A 169 17.90 23.71 5.54
N PRO A 170 18.83 23.15 6.35
CA PRO A 170 19.76 24.00 7.07
C PRO A 170 20.44 24.88 6.03
N GLU A 171 20.22 26.18 6.18
CA GLU A 171 20.76 27.26 5.36
C GLU A 171 22.24 26.96 5.08
N THR A 172 22.57 26.78 3.80
CA THR A 172 23.93 26.48 3.36
C THR A 172 24.82 27.67 3.66
N GLU A 173 25.69 27.52 4.66
CA GLU A 173 26.79 28.43 4.92
C GLU A 173 27.66 28.57 3.64
N PRO A 174 28.14 29.76 3.27
CA PRO A 174 28.68 30.02 1.94
C PRO A 174 29.90 29.15 1.63
N SER A 175 29.82 28.46 0.49
CA SER A 175 30.90 27.71 -0.13
C SER A 175 32.15 28.59 -0.32
N GLN A 176 33.20 28.33 0.46
CA GLN A 176 34.54 28.82 0.14
C GLN A 176 35.13 27.97 -0.99
N ALA A 177 35.17 28.57 -2.18
CA ALA A 177 35.93 28.11 -3.31
C ALA A 177 37.45 28.12 -3.01
N SER A 178 38.13 27.04 -3.35
CA SER A 178 39.58 27.03 -3.55
C SER A 178 39.94 26.08 -4.70
N SER A 179 40.14 26.72 -5.85
CA SER A 179 40.85 26.43 -7.11
C SER A 179 41.35 25.03 -7.53
N PRO A 180 41.49 24.83 -8.86
CA PRO A 180 41.77 23.53 -9.50
C PRO A 180 43.27 23.25 -9.66
N SER A 181 43.64 21.98 -9.80
CA SER A 181 44.92 21.60 -10.38
C SER A 181 44.78 20.37 -11.28
N ALA A 182 45.43 20.48 -12.43
CA ALA A 182 45.23 19.75 -13.67
C ALA A 182 46.01 18.42 -13.81
N SER A 183 45.56 17.58 -14.75
CA SER A 183 46.32 17.00 -15.90
C SER A 183 45.67 15.68 -16.35
N ALA A 184 45.07 15.60 -17.56
CA ALA A 184 45.68 15.32 -18.88
C ALA A 184 45.47 13.82 -19.27
N GLN A 185 44.52 13.49 -20.16
CA GLN A 185 44.60 13.33 -21.65
C GLN A 185 45.01 11.87 -22.09
N PRO A 186 44.86 11.41 -23.36
CA PRO A 186 43.74 11.40 -24.33
C PRO A 186 43.49 10.03 -25.06
N THR A 187 42.28 9.85 -25.66
CA THR A 187 41.92 9.18 -26.97
C THR A 187 42.37 7.72 -27.31
N PRO A 188 41.90 7.03 -28.40
CA PRO A 188 41.00 7.42 -29.51
C PRO A 188 39.87 6.42 -29.87
N ALA A 189 39.18 6.77 -30.96
CA ALA A 189 37.94 6.26 -31.54
C ALA A 189 38.01 4.97 -32.38
N ALA A 190 36.80 4.43 -32.61
CA ALA A 190 36.23 3.87 -33.86
C ALA A 190 36.88 2.68 -34.61
N SER A 191 36.07 1.63 -34.82
CA SER A 191 35.84 0.85 -36.06
C SER A 191 34.90 -0.31 -35.69
N SER A 192 33.96 -0.84 -36.48
CA SER A 192 33.75 -0.81 -37.93
C SER A 192 32.36 -1.40 -38.28
N SER A 193 31.83 -1.00 -39.43
CA SER A 193 30.63 -1.51 -40.12
C SER A 193 30.75 -2.92 -40.72
N ALA A 194 29.60 -3.40 -41.23
CA ALA A 194 29.33 -4.42 -42.28
C ALA A 194 28.65 -5.70 -41.74
N SER A 195 27.67 -6.37 -42.34
CA SER A 195 26.73 -6.21 -43.47
C SER A 195 25.74 -7.41 -43.42
N ASP A 196 24.75 -7.43 -44.32
CA ASP A 196 23.94 -8.57 -44.83
C ASP A 196 22.53 -8.69 -44.19
N ASP A 197 21.46 -8.20 -44.85
CA ASP A 197 20.78 -8.69 -46.07
C ASP A 197 19.98 -9.99 -45.82
N ALA A 198 18.64 -9.86 -45.79
CA ALA A 198 17.70 -10.81 -46.40
C ALA A 198 16.24 -10.37 -46.18
N SER A 199 15.64 -9.99 -47.29
CA SER A 199 14.22 -9.80 -47.54
C SER A 199 13.40 -11.09 -47.39
N SER A 200 12.20 -11.02 -46.78
CA SER A 200 11.00 -11.68 -47.31
C SER A 200 9.72 -11.29 -46.56
N THR A 201 8.88 -10.50 -47.23
CA THR A 201 7.41 -10.47 -47.09
C THR A 201 6.81 -11.47 -48.10
N PRO A 202 5.62 -12.07 -47.84
CA PRO A 202 4.35 -11.52 -48.36
C PRO A 202 3.18 -11.67 -47.36
N SER A 203 2.30 -10.68 -47.16
CA SER A 203 1.14 -10.24 -47.96
C SER A 203 -0.15 -11.07 -47.80
N ALA A 204 -1.22 -10.33 -47.47
CA ALA A 204 -2.66 -10.50 -47.77
C ALA A 204 -3.65 -11.09 -46.71
N SER A 205 -4.55 -10.18 -46.29
CA SER A 205 -5.93 -10.32 -45.76
C SER A 205 -6.90 -10.90 -46.84
N PRO A 206 -8.24 -11.19 -46.64
CA PRO A 206 -9.20 -10.53 -45.72
C PRO A 206 -10.39 -11.35 -45.12
N GLY A 207 -11.03 -10.77 -44.10
CA GLY A 207 -12.51 -10.63 -43.98
C GLY A 207 -13.36 -11.72 -43.28
N GLY A 208 -14.18 -11.30 -42.30
CA GLY A 208 -15.56 -11.83 -42.14
C GLY A 208 -16.04 -12.28 -40.76
N ALA A 209 -16.86 -11.42 -40.13
CA ALA A 209 -18.07 -11.72 -39.35
C ALA A 209 -18.03 -12.49 -38.00
N GLY A 210 -18.45 -11.77 -36.94
CA GLY A 210 -19.59 -12.17 -36.11
C GLY A 210 -19.38 -13.20 -35.01
N GLY A 211 -19.16 -12.75 -33.77
CA GLY A 211 -19.32 -13.56 -32.56
C GLY A 211 -19.24 -12.72 -31.30
N LYS A 212 -20.33 -12.64 -30.52
CA LYS A 212 -20.32 -12.08 -29.17
C LYS A 212 -19.55 -13.07 -28.28
N HIS A 213 -18.33 -12.71 -27.88
CA HIS A 213 -17.56 -13.45 -26.89
C HIS A 213 -17.45 -12.60 -25.62
N SER A 214 -18.07 -13.08 -24.53
CA SER A 214 -17.64 -12.70 -23.18
C SER A 214 -16.24 -13.29 -23.02
N GLU A 215 -15.24 -12.46 -23.23
CA GLU A 215 -13.84 -12.83 -23.14
C GLU A 215 -13.46 -12.90 -21.66
N SER A 216 -13.55 -14.10 -21.07
CA SER A 216 -12.79 -14.41 -19.86
C SER A 216 -11.32 -14.49 -20.28
N GLN A 217 -10.63 -13.35 -20.32
CA GLN A 217 -9.19 -13.30 -20.57
C GLN A 217 -8.49 -14.05 -19.44
N GLN A 218 -7.92 -15.20 -19.79
CA GLN A 218 -7.08 -15.97 -18.91
C GLN A 218 -5.85 -15.13 -18.59
N ALA A 219 -5.60 -14.90 -17.29
CA ALA A 219 -4.47 -14.10 -16.85
C ALA A 219 -3.15 -14.68 -17.40
N PRO A 220 -2.20 -13.83 -17.83
CA PRO A 220 -0.88 -14.29 -18.26
C PRO A 220 -0.22 -15.13 -17.17
N THR A 221 0.52 -16.15 -17.58
CA THR A 221 1.19 -17.05 -16.65
C THR A 221 2.24 -16.28 -15.83
N GLN A 222 2.57 -16.76 -14.63
CA GLN A 222 3.57 -16.09 -13.78
C GLN A 222 4.92 -15.87 -14.48
N ALA A 223 5.29 -16.74 -15.42
CA ALA A 223 6.51 -16.59 -16.21
C ALA A 223 6.44 -15.38 -17.17
N GLU A 224 5.27 -15.08 -17.73
CA GLU A 224 5.06 -13.96 -18.65
C GLU A 224 4.98 -12.61 -17.90
N LEU A 225 4.44 -12.61 -16.68
CA LEU A 225 4.47 -11.44 -15.79
C LEU A 225 5.89 -11.15 -15.28
N GLN A 226 6.67 -12.18 -14.92
CA GLN A 226 8.07 -11.99 -14.52
C GLN A 226 8.95 -11.51 -15.69
N ALA A 227 8.74 -12.03 -16.90
CA ALA A 227 9.53 -11.64 -18.07
C ALA A 227 9.23 -10.19 -18.54
N SER A 228 7.98 -9.73 -18.42
CA SER A 228 7.60 -8.37 -18.84
C SER A 228 8.02 -7.27 -17.86
N VAL A 229 8.12 -7.58 -16.56
CA VAL A 229 8.52 -6.62 -15.52
C VAL A 229 10.05 -6.48 -15.41
N TYR A 230 10.81 -7.55 -15.67
CA TYR A 230 12.27 -7.56 -15.52
C TYR A 230 13.07 -7.36 -16.82
N GLY A 231 12.40 -7.17 -17.96
CA GLY A 231 13.03 -7.14 -19.28
C GLY A 231 13.95 -5.94 -19.57
N ASP A 232 13.87 -4.83 -18.83
CA ASP A 232 14.73 -3.65 -19.08
C ASP A 232 14.67 -2.62 -17.93
N GLN A 233 15.11 -2.98 -16.71
CA GLN A 233 15.17 -2.02 -15.59
C GLN A 233 16.60 -1.48 -15.41
N PRO A 234 16.81 -0.16 -15.35
CA PRO A 234 18.11 0.41 -15.01
C PRO A 234 18.51 0.06 -13.58
N ASP A 235 19.80 -0.14 -13.34
CA ASP A 235 20.40 -0.46 -12.05
C ASP A 235 20.02 0.58 -10.95
N LEU A 236 19.14 0.16 -10.04
CA LEU A 236 18.69 0.96 -8.86
C LEU A 236 19.49 0.66 -7.59
N THR A 237 20.68 0.05 -7.68
CA THR A 237 21.55 -0.19 -6.50
C THR A 237 21.91 1.10 -5.75
N TRP A 238 21.79 2.27 -6.39
CA TRP A 238 21.98 3.57 -5.74
C TRP A 238 20.89 3.92 -4.70
N ILE A 239 19.65 3.43 -4.86
CA ILE A 239 18.57 3.68 -3.87
C ILE A 239 18.83 2.88 -2.58
N ALA A 240 19.47 1.71 -2.70
CA ALA A 240 19.88 0.92 -1.53
C ALA A 240 20.96 1.62 -0.69
N TRP A 241 21.86 2.40 -1.31
CA TRP A 241 22.88 3.18 -0.57
C TRP A 241 22.29 4.36 0.21
N VAL A 242 21.25 5.02 -0.32
CA VAL A 242 20.60 6.17 0.35
C VAL A 242 19.84 5.72 1.61
N VAL A 243 19.27 4.51 1.61
CA VAL A 243 18.57 3.97 2.79
C VAL A 243 19.55 3.46 3.86
N PHE A 244 20.72 2.94 3.48
CA PHE A 244 21.69 2.39 4.44
C PHE A 244 22.55 3.44 5.17
N PHE A 245 22.85 4.61 4.58
CA PHE A 245 23.61 5.67 5.28
C PHE A 245 22.74 6.66 6.07
N GLY A 246 21.44 6.78 5.76
CA GLY A 246 20.52 7.69 6.46
C GLY A 246 20.17 7.27 7.91
N ILE A 247 20.35 5.99 8.26
CA ILE A 247 19.99 5.44 9.58
C ILE A 247 21.16 5.48 10.59
N ALA A 248 22.40 5.73 10.14
CA ALA A 248 23.57 5.74 11.03
C ALA A 248 23.82 7.08 11.76
N LEU A 249 23.13 8.18 11.43
CA LEU A 249 23.41 9.51 11.98
C LEU A 249 22.49 9.97 13.12
N VAL A 250 21.41 9.24 13.43
CA VAL A 250 20.50 9.57 14.55
C VAL A 250 20.90 8.86 15.86
N GLY A 251 21.81 7.87 15.80
CA GLY A 251 22.25 7.09 16.97
C GLY A 251 23.43 7.66 17.77
N ALA A 252 24.18 8.63 17.25
CA ALA A 252 25.45 9.08 17.87
C ALA A 252 25.36 10.41 18.65
N ALA A 253 24.28 11.19 18.50
CA ALA A 253 24.16 12.51 19.15
C ALA A 253 23.57 12.45 20.57
N GLY A 254 23.00 11.32 20.99
CA GLY A 254 22.36 11.16 22.31
C GLY A 254 23.29 10.82 23.49
N TRP A 255 24.56 10.44 23.23
CA TRP A 255 25.47 9.99 24.29
C TRP A 255 26.36 11.11 24.85
N PHE A 256 26.63 12.18 24.10
CA PHE A 256 27.64 13.18 24.51
C PHE A 256 27.13 14.32 25.41
N VAL A 257 25.82 14.44 25.66
CA VAL A 257 25.25 15.51 26.51
C VAL A 257 25.07 15.09 27.98
N PHE A 258 25.17 13.80 28.31
CA PHE A 258 24.89 13.30 29.68
C PHE A 258 26.10 13.23 30.65
N ILE A 259 27.34 13.48 30.19
CA ILE A 259 28.56 13.31 31.04
C ILE A 259 29.10 14.63 31.64
N ARG A 260 28.46 15.79 31.44
CA ARG A 260 28.99 17.09 31.94
C ARG A 260 28.22 17.77 33.07
N ARG A 261 27.29 17.10 33.76
CA ARG A 261 26.50 17.76 34.82
C ARG A 261 26.17 16.89 36.03
N THR A 262 27.14 16.17 36.60
CA THR A 262 27.15 15.76 38.02
C THR A 262 28.56 15.34 38.45
N ARG A 263 29.43 16.34 38.66
CA ARG A 263 30.30 16.39 39.83
C ARG A 263 29.96 17.67 40.59
#